data_AF-A0A522U6N4-F1
#
_entry.id   AF-A0A522U6N4-F1
#
_cell.length_a   1.000
_cell.length_b   1.000
_cell.length_c   1.000
_cell.angle_alpha   90.00
_cell.angle_beta   90.00
_cell.angle_gamma   90.00
#
_symmetry.space_group_name_H-M   'P 1'
#
loop_
_entity.id
_entity.type
_entity.pdbx_description
1 polymer ?
#
loop_
_entity_poly.entity_id
_entity_poly.type
_entity_poly.pdbx_seq_one_letter_code
_entity_poly.pdbx_strand_id
1 'polypeptide(L)'
;MPAQPKFDFLIEYILGLLEKNNINLTAEQKKIYVPQILAQVELRLGLKLLPLLNEKQKDKFVKLMNHDKTTPTEWSDFWHESVPTFDEDVQTVLMEFAEKVKTILAQ
;
A
#
# COMPACT_ATOMS: atom_id res chain seq x y z
N MET A 1 -20.12 -1.10 -10.71
CA MET A 1 -18.75 -1.41 -11.17
C MET A 1 -17.90 -1.60 -9.92
N PRO A 2 -17.06 -2.65 -9.81
CA PRO A 2 -16.14 -2.73 -8.68
C PRO A 2 -15.17 -1.53 -8.77
N ALA A 3 -14.99 -0.82 -7.66
CA ALA A 3 -14.01 0.25 -7.57
C ALA A 3 -12.63 -0.32 -7.93
N GLN A 4 -11.91 0.32 -8.86
CA GLN A 4 -10.49 0.00 -9.07
C GLN A 4 -9.74 0.32 -7.77
N PRO A 5 -8.79 -0.52 -7.34
CA PRO A 5 -7.99 -0.24 -6.16
C PRO A 5 -7.27 1.10 -6.33
N LYS A 6 -7.48 2.03 -5.39
CA LYS A 6 -6.92 3.39 -5.49
C LYS A 6 -5.38 3.42 -5.46
N PHE A 7 -4.75 2.29 -5.11
CA PHE A 7 -3.30 2.12 -5.02
C PHE A 7 -2.77 0.95 -5.86
N ASP A 8 -3.20 0.82 -7.12
CA ASP A 8 -2.70 -0.23 -8.03
C ASP A 8 -1.15 -0.25 -8.17
N PHE A 9 -0.46 0.89 -7.96
CA PHE A 9 1.02 0.93 -7.96
C PHE A 9 1.66 0.14 -6.80
N LEU A 10 0.95 -0.03 -5.68
CA LEU A 10 1.44 -0.83 -4.56
C LEU A 10 1.41 -2.32 -4.89
N ILE A 11 0.65 -2.76 -5.89
CA ILE A 11 0.57 -4.17 -6.28
C ILE A 11 1.94 -4.67 -6.73
N GLU A 12 2.63 -3.94 -7.60
CA GLU A 12 3.95 -4.34 -8.07
C GLU A 12 4.97 -4.38 -6.93
N TYR A 13 4.91 -3.40 -6.03
CA TYR A 13 5.76 -3.36 -4.85
C TYR A 13 5.49 -4.56 -3.92
N ILE A 14 4.22 -4.85 -3.62
CA ILE A 14 3.80 -5.99 -2.79
C ILE A 14 4.26 -7.30 -3.43
N LEU A 15 4.06 -7.47 -4.73
CA LEU A 15 4.50 -8.67 -5.45
C LEU A 15 6.03 -8.83 -5.38
N GLY A 16 6.79 -7.76 -5.63
CA GLY A 16 8.24 -7.78 -5.50
C GLY A 16 8.71 -8.09 -4.07
N LEU A 17 7.99 -7.61 -3.05
CA LEU A 17 8.30 -7.88 -1.65
C LEU A 17 8.00 -9.33 -1.25
N LEU A 18 6.89 -9.90 -1.72
CA LEU A 18 6.56 -11.31 -1.51
C LEU A 18 7.63 -12.22 -2.13
N GLU A 19 8.04 -11.94 -3.37
CA GLU A 19 9.10 -12.69 -4.06
C GLU A 19 10.45 -12.58 -3.31
N LYS A 20 10.84 -11.38 -2.86
CA LYS A 20 12.04 -11.16 -2.01
C LYS A 20 12.01 -11.94 -0.69
N ASN A 21 10.83 -12.32 -0.21
CA ASN A 21 10.64 -13.09 1.01
C ASN A 21 10.43 -14.60 0.76
N ASN A 22 10.75 -15.08 -0.45
CA ASN A 22 10.53 -16.46 -0.90
C ASN A 22 9.05 -16.89 -0.92
N ILE A 23 8.12 -15.93 -1.01
CA ILE A 23 6.68 -16.19 -1.13
C ILE A 23 6.27 -15.99 -2.60
N ASN A 24 6.35 -17.06 -3.38
CA ASN A 24 5.95 -17.06 -4.78
C ASN A 24 4.50 -17.55 -4.92
N LEU A 25 3.57 -16.60 -5.09
CA LEU A 25 2.15 -16.92 -5.29
C LEU A 25 1.89 -17.40 -6.72
N THR A 26 1.10 -18.46 -6.89
CA THR A 26 0.56 -18.87 -8.20
C THR A 26 -0.41 -17.81 -8.76
N ALA A 27 -0.73 -17.87 -10.05
CA ALA A 27 -1.69 -16.93 -10.65
C ALA A 27 -3.07 -16.97 -9.97
N GLU A 28 -3.53 -18.13 -9.53
CA GLU A 28 -4.78 -18.29 -8.77
C GLU A 28 -4.67 -17.70 -7.36
N GLN A 29 -3.57 -17.98 -6.67
CA GLN A 29 -3.30 -17.39 -5.36
C GLN A 29 -3.18 -15.87 -5.44
N LYS A 30 -2.56 -15.33 -6.50
CA LYS A 30 -2.48 -13.87 -6.73
C LYS A 30 -3.88 -13.26 -6.82
N LYS A 31 -4.81 -13.86 -7.57
CA LYS A 31 -6.20 -13.36 -7.69
C LYS A 31 -6.95 -13.34 -6.36
N ILE A 32 -6.65 -14.26 -5.45
CA ILE A 32 -7.34 -14.39 -4.16
C ILE A 32 -6.69 -13.51 -3.10
N TYR A 33 -5.36 -13.59 -2.95
CA TYR A 33 -4.63 -13.01 -1.84
C TYR A 33 -4.14 -11.60 -2.12
N VAL A 34 -3.77 -11.22 -3.35
CA VAL A 34 -3.25 -9.87 -3.64
C VAL A 34 -4.26 -8.78 -3.28
N PRO A 35 -5.56 -8.87 -3.63
CA PRO A 35 -6.52 -7.85 -3.22
C PRO A 35 -6.65 -7.72 -1.69
N GLN A 36 -6.58 -8.84 -0.96
CA GLN A 36 -6.70 -8.86 0.50
C GLN A 36 -5.43 -8.29 1.16
N ILE A 37 -4.27 -8.69 0.67
CA ILE A 37 -2.97 -8.17 1.10
C ILE A 37 -2.91 -6.67 0.83
N LEU A 38 -3.32 -6.23 -0.36
CA LEU A 38 -3.36 -4.81 -0.72
C LEU A 38 -4.24 -4.02 0.25
N ALA A 39 -5.48 -4.45 0.51
CA ALA A 39 -6.35 -3.77 1.47
C ALA A 39 -5.75 -3.68 2.89
N GLN A 40 -5.07 -4.75 3.32
CA GLN A 40 -4.38 -4.80 4.61
C GLN A 40 -3.16 -3.87 4.66
N VAL A 41 -2.43 -3.75 3.57
CA VAL A 41 -1.29 -2.84 3.41
C VAL A 41 -1.78 -1.40 3.36
N GLU A 42 -2.76 -1.08 2.52
CA GLU A 42 -3.38 0.24 2.41
C GLU A 42 -3.88 0.73 3.78
N LEU A 43 -4.54 -0.14 4.55
CA LEU A 43 -4.98 0.20 5.91
C LEU A 43 -3.80 0.55 6.83
N ARG A 44 -2.74 -0.27 6.85
CA ARG A 44 -1.57 -0.05 7.70
C ARG A 44 -0.79 1.20 7.29
N LEU A 45 -0.61 1.39 5.99
CA LEU A 45 -0.01 2.59 5.42
C LEU A 45 -0.83 3.83 5.80
N GLY A 46 -2.15 3.78 5.66
CA GLY A 46 -3.04 4.86 6.10
C GLY A 46 -2.85 5.21 7.57
N LEU A 47 -2.84 4.21 8.46
CA LEU A 47 -2.63 4.40 9.90
C LEU A 47 -1.24 4.98 10.23
N LYS A 48 -0.21 4.63 9.45
CA LYS A 48 1.15 5.09 9.65
C LYS A 48 1.39 6.50 9.08
N LEU A 49 0.87 6.76 7.88
CA LEU A 49 1.20 7.95 7.08
C LEU A 49 0.25 9.12 7.31
N LEU A 50 -1.05 8.88 7.50
CA LEU A 50 -2.02 9.97 7.71
C LEU A 50 -1.69 10.87 8.91
N PRO A 51 -1.18 10.35 10.05
CA PRO A 51 -0.76 11.20 11.17
C PRO A 51 0.43 12.12 10.87
N LEU A 52 1.22 11.81 9.84
CA LEU A 52 2.40 12.59 9.45
C LEU A 52 2.05 13.82 8.62
N LEU A 53 0.81 13.88 8.11
CA LEU A 53 0.33 15.00 7.32
C LEU A 53 0.01 16.22 8.20
N ASN A 54 0.48 17.39 7.79
CA ASN A 54 -0.02 18.66 8.33
C ASN A 54 -1.38 19.03 7.71
N GLU A 55 -2.04 20.07 8.24
CA GLU A 55 -3.39 20.47 7.79
C GLU A 55 -3.47 20.76 6.28
N LYS A 56 -2.46 21.43 5.71
CA LYS A 56 -2.42 21.71 4.26
C LYS A 56 -2.31 20.43 3.43
N GLN A 57 -1.53 19.47 3.90
CA GLN A 57 -1.37 18.17 3.24
C GLN A 57 -2.63 17.30 3.38
N LYS A 58 -3.34 17.37 4.52
CA LYS A 58 -4.65 16.71 4.70
C LYS A 58 -5.69 17.27 3.74
N ASP A 59 -5.73 18.58 3.52
CA ASP A 59 -6.63 19.18 2.52
C ASP A 59 -6.30 18.70 1.10
N LYS A 60 -5.02 18.58 0.74
CA LYS A 60 -4.58 18.03 -0.54
C LYS A 60 -4.97 16.55 -0.67
N PHE A 61 -4.80 15.77 0.39
CA PHE A 61 -5.22 14.37 0.46
C PHE A 61 -6.73 14.21 0.21
N VAL A 62 -7.57 15.00 0.88
CA VAL A 62 -9.04 14.97 0.69
C VAL A 62 -9.42 15.32 -0.75
N LYS A 63 -8.74 16.30 -1.36
CA LYS A 63 -8.97 16.65 -2.78
C LYS A 63 -8.61 15.48 -3.72
N LEU A 64 -7.48 14.82 -3.50
CA LEU A 64 -7.06 13.65 -4.28
C LEU A 64 -8.02 12.47 -4.08
N MET A 65 -8.55 12.27 -2.88
CA MET A 65 -9.53 11.21 -2.58
C MET A 65 -10.88 11.40 -3.26
N ASN A 66 -11.33 12.66 -3.38
CA ASN A 66 -12.61 13.05 -3.98
C ASN A 66 -12.55 13.20 -5.50
N HIS A 67 -11.35 13.08 -6.09
CA HIS A 67 -11.17 13.15 -7.52
C HIS A 67 -11.14 11.73 -8.09
N ASP A 68 -12.21 11.36 -8.80
CA ASP A 68 -12.42 10.00 -9.33
C ASP A 68 -11.34 9.53 -10.33
N LYS A 69 -10.48 10.44 -10.80
CA LYS A 69 -9.44 10.18 -11.79
C LYS A 69 -8.01 10.40 -11.26
N THR A 70 -7.83 10.50 -9.96
CA THR A 70 -6.46 10.60 -9.40
C THR A 70 -5.67 9.37 -9.81
N THR A 71 -4.57 9.61 -10.50
CA THR A 71 -3.71 8.59 -11.07
C THR A 71 -2.77 8.01 -10.00
N PRO A 72 -2.23 6.80 -10.23
CA PRO A 72 -1.21 6.22 -9.34
C PRO A 72 0.02 7.12 -9.16
N THR A 73 0.44 7.81 -10.23
CA THR A 73 1.57 8.75 -10.20
C THR A 73 1.27 9.96 -9.31
N GLU A 74 0.08 10.55 -9.42
CA GLU A 74 -0.33 11.68 -8.56
C GLU A 74 -0.37 11.30 -7.08
N TRP A 75 -0.77 10.05 -6.77
CA TRP A 75 -0.68 9.52 -5.41
C TRP A 75 0.76 9.37 -4.94
N SER A 76 1.61 8.77 -5.77
CA SER A 76 3.04 8.62 -5.48
C SER A 76 3.68 9.97 -5.19
N ASP A 77 3.49 10.95 -6.08
CA ASP A 77 4.07 12.29 -5.94
C ASP A 77 3.58 12.97 -4.66
N PHE A 78 2.27 12.89 -4.36
CA PHE A 78 1.73 13.43 -3.12
C PHE A 78 2.41 12.86 -1.88
N TRP A 79 2.62 11.54 -1.83
CA TRP A 79 3.19 10.91 -0.66
C TRP A 79 4.68 11.23 -0.48
N HIS A 80 5.47 11.20 -1.56
CA HIS A 80 6.89 11.57 -1.50
C HIS A 80 7.08 13.06 -1.15
N GLU A 81 6.20 13.94 -1.63
CA GLU A 81 6.21 15.35 -1.23
C GLU A 81 5.79 15.56 0.23
N SER A 82 4.84 14.75 0.71
CA SER A 82 4.20 14.99 2.01
C SER A 82 4.91 14.29 3.17
N VAL A 83 5.54 13.15 2.91
CA VAL A 83 6.21 12.32 3.90
C VAL A 83 7.62 11.99 3.38
N PRO A 84 8.66 12.68 3.86
CA PRO A 84 10.03 12.46 3.37
C PRO A 84 10.56 11.03 3.59
N THR A 85 10.03 10.32 4.59
CA THR A 85 10.37 8.93 4.92
C THR A 85 9.43 7.92 4.27
N PHE A 86 8.63 8.33 3.28
CA PHE A 86 7.54 7.51 2.72
C PHE A 86 8.01 6.10 2.31
N ASP A 87 9.08 6.00 1.54
CA ASP A 87 9.60 4.71 1.07
C ASP A 87 10.05 3.80 2.23
N GLU A 88 10.72 4.37 3.23
CA GLU A 88 11.20 3.65 4.41
C GLU A 88 10.03 3.17 5.29
N ASP A 89 9.01 4.01 5.46
CA ASP A 89 7.79 3.70 6.20
C ASP A 89 6.97 2.61 5.48
N VAL A 90 6.85 2.70 4.16
CA VAL A 90 6.20 1.68 3.32
C VAL A 90 6.93 0.35 3.44
N GLN A 91 8.25 0.36 3.30
CA GLN A 91 9.07 -0.83 3.42
C GLN A 91 8.92 -1.47 4.81
N THR A 92 8.95 -0.67 5.87
CA THR A 92 8.81 -1.15 7.25
C THR A 92 7.45 -1.80 7.48
N VAL A 93 6.35 -1.14 7.09
CA VAL A 93 4.99 -1.68 7.19
C VAL A 93 4.87 -3.01 6.47
N LEU A 94 5.47 -3.12 5.29
CA LEU A 94 5.41 -4.32 4.47
C LEU A 94 6.27 -5.46 5.01
N MET A 95 7.45 -5.17 5.54
CA MET A 95 8.27 -6.16 6.24
C MET A 95 7.57 -6.70 7.49
N GLU A 96 7.00 -5.82 8.32
CA GLU A 96 6.22 -6.22 9.50
C GLU A 96 5.00 -7.06 9.13
N PHE A 97 4.33 -6.72 8.02
CA PHE A 97 3.20 -7.49 7.53
C PHE A 97 3.66 -8.87 7.02
N ALA A 98 4.75 -8.94 6.26
CA ALA A 98 5.29 -10.21 5.76
C ALA A 98 5.68 -11.15 6.91
N GLU A 99 6.33 -10.66 7.96
CA GLU A 99 6.67 -11.46 9.15
C GLU A 99 5.41 -11.97 9.88
N LYS A 100 4.36 -11.15 9.98
CA LYS A 100 3.06 -11.58 10.53
C LYS A 100 2.41 -12.67 9.68
N VAL A 101 2.45 -12.54 8.35
CA VAL A 101 1.91 -13.56 7.43
C VAL A 101 2.68 -14.88 7.54
N LYS A 102 4.02 -14.85 7.57
CA LYS A 102 4.84 -16.06 7.78
C LYS A 102 4.48 -16.76 9.08
N THR A 103 4.30 -16.00 10.17
CA THR A 103 3.92 -16.56 11.47
C THR A 103 2.56 -17.26 11.42
N ILE A 104 1.59 -16.71 10.69
CA ILE A 104 0.25 -17.30 10.52
C ILE A 104 0.30 -18.57 9.65
N LEU A 105 1.13 -18.58 8.60
CA LEU A 105 1.24 -19.71 7.67
C LEU A 105 2.15 -20.86 8.16
N ALA A 106 3.00 -20.60 9.15
CA ALA A 106 3.89 -21.60 9.76
C ALA A 106 3.22 -22.39 10.90
N GLN A 107 1.96 -22.10 11.23
CA GLN A 107 1.10 -22.89 12.12
C GLN A 107 0.28 -23.90 11.33
#